data_AF-A0A9P1GS08-F1
#
_entry.id   AF-A0A9P1GS08-F1
#
_cell.length_a   1.000
_cell.length_b   1.000
_cell.length_c   1.000
_cell.angle_alpha   90.00
_cell.angle_beta   90.00
_cell.angle_gamma   90.00
#
_symmetry.space_group_name_H-M   'P 1'
#
loop_
_entity.id
_entity.type
_entity.pdbx_description
1 polymer ?
#
loop_
_entity_poly.entity_id
_entity_poly.type
_entity_poly.pdbx_seq_one_letter_code
_entity_poly.pdbx_strand_id
1 'polypeptide(L)'
;MSAYFGGLWNASFGRCSKSVKQQDRLHEDIAELRGELKALATELRQAPRGAKDATTTRGASFVSESVPVGAADVTAAAAAGAPNPFSEGVPGSALAVPANEIVAHVWPQVSHWATEFLLKEVDPALRAALPSHLSAQMDPNRSHLGHEPVQFSSIKIFDRKEWTPDGFCDNIVFRCRMEWHGDPSIFLQMAGTAAGVQGVVLKGHLLVELVHMLPYPPMFKGVRLFFLDPPTLDLTFSGVGSDVLNVSAINRRIIDVFQSELSCRVVAPKFMGFKMVNTDIFAITSPAPEGILRVTVWNAIDLLPMDVSFFGKGTSDPYVKIRCGAHVLKSETCWKTLSPEFNFVASMPISSLHDQNIWIEVYDQDLITRDDFLGKVSLPVDLLATWGRQKKVTVQLRNDAGEKGKNGSVCLSAEWQPLVSSSELHHSGIIDVGVYSALNVPPLGPYARYWISATCTQLMPCSTSEPQCTEQQYGVKVHDRAEVDDGDVPLLHRMKEKKEILQKKGFSHREICEILDLDPAETDLENFEPEKLTGIHVARWRRSVQFLSKKADDAEITLTLMAQGNGQPKPMELGSFTRHMAKVVKAKGLFYTETVRLPETRCSDDGVPLLRR
;
A
#
# COMPACT_ATOMS: atom_id res chain seq x y z
N MET A 1 -16.90 -34.33 -5.93
CA MET A 1 -15.66 -34.05 -6.71
C MET A 1 -15.79 -34.39 -8.20
N SER A 2 -16.15 -35.61 -8.64
CA SER A 2 -16.30 -35.91 -10.08
C SER A 2 -17.36 -35.04 -10.81
N ALA A 3 -18.47 -34.69 -10.15
CA ALA A 3 -19.48 -33.79 -10.72
C ALA A 3 -19.01 -32.31 -10.74
N TYR A 4 -18.06 -31.95 -9.88
CA TYR A 4 -17.53 -30.58 -9.76
C TYR A 4 -16.44 -30.31 -10.82
N PHE A 5 -15.57 -31.29 -11.07
CA PHE A 5 -14.58 -31.22 -12.15
C PHE A 5 -15.20 -31.39 -13.54
N GLY A 6 -16.28 -32.17 -13.68
CA GLY A 6 -17.02 -32.28 -14.95
C GLY A 6 -17.71 -30.98 -15.39
N GLY A 7 -18.13 -30.15 -14.43
CA GLY A 7 -18.70 -28.82 -14.71
C GLY A 7 -17.65 -27.79 -15.14
N LEU A 8 -16.48 -27.78 -14.50
CA LEU A 8 -15.37 -26.88 -14.85
C LEU A 8 -14.74 -27.20 -16.21
N TRP A 9 -14.71 -28.48 -16.62
CA TRP A 9 -14.10 -28.87 -17.89
C TRP A 9 -14.94 -28.51 -19.13
N ASN A 10 -16.28 -28.62 -19.03
CA ASN A 10 -17.19 -28.26 -20.13
C ASN A 10 -17.29 -26.74 -20.35
N ALA A 11 -17.07 -25.94 -19.31
CA ALA A 11 -17.14 -24.48 -19.38
C ALA A 11 -15.90 -23.85 -20.07
N SER A 12 -14.73 -24.51 -20.02
CA SER A 12 -13.46 -23.88 -20.46
C SER A 12 -12.95 -24.29 -21.83
N PHE A 13 -13.44 -25.37 -22.46
CA PHE A 13 -12.87 -25.87 -23.73
C PHE A 13 -13.88 -26.28 -24.81
N GLY A 14 -15.13 -25.80 -24.76
CA GLY A 14 -16.18 -26.08 -25.75
C GLY A 14 -15.94 -25.62 -27.20
N ARG A 15 -14.74 -25.17 -27.57
CA ARG A 15 -14.35 -24.82 -28.94
C ARG A 15 -12.93 -25.29 -29.28
N CYS A 16 -12.72 -26.59 -29.37
CA CYS A 16 -11.59 -27.12 -30.14
C CYS A 16 -11.99 -28.44 -30.81
N SER A 17 -12.56 -28.36 -32.01
CA SER A 17 -12.81 -29.54 -32.85
C SER A 17 -11.48 -30.01 -33.44
N LYS A 18 -10.78 -30.91 -32.75
CA LYS A 18 -9.79 -31.84 -33.33
C LYS A 18 -9.17 -32.66 -32.19
N SER A 19 -9.68 -33.88 -31.99
CA SER A 19 -8.96 -35.09 -31.49
C SER A 19 -9.88 -35.98 -30.63
N VAL A 20 -10.91 -36.57 -31.25
CA VAL A 20 -11.78 -37.56 -30.59
C VAL A 20 -10.95 -38.77 -30.08
N LYS A 21 -9.85 -39.12 -30.75
CA LYS A 21 -8.97 -40.24 -30.37
C LYS A 21 -8.11 -40.00 -29.12
N GLN A 22 -7.82 -38.75 -28.75
CA GLN A 22 -7.14 -38.46 -27.46
C GLN A 22 -8.11 -38.45 -26.28
N GLN A 23 -9.39 -38.09 -26.50
CA GLN A 23 -10.41 -38.16 -25.46
C GLN A 23 -10.70 -39.60 -25.03
N ASP A 24 -10.75 -40.54 -25.97
CA ASP A 24 -11.02 -41.95 -25.65
C ASP A 24 -9.88 -42.59 -24.82
N ARG A 25 -8.62 -42.30 -25.14
CA ARG A 25 -7.46 -42.77 -24.35
C ARG A 25 -7.44 -42.17 -22.94
N LEU A 26 -7.74 -40.88 -22.81
CA LEU A 26 -7.80 -40.23 -21.49
C LEU A 26 -8.93 -40.81 -20.61
N HIS A 27 -10.04 -41.21 -21.22
CA HIS A 27 -11.15 -41.85 -20.51
C HIS A 27 -10.79 -43.24 -19.97
N GLU A 28 -9.95 -43.98 -20.70
CA GLU A 28 -9.42 -45.29 -20.30
C GLU A 28 -8.44 -45.15 -19.13
N ASP A 29 -7.48 -44.21 -19.22
CA ASP A 29 -6.50 -43.92 -18.16
C ASP A 29 -7.17 -43.44 -16.85
N ILE A 30 -8.23 -42.62 -16.95
CA ILE A 30 -9.01 -42.16 -15.78
C ILE A 30 -9.79 -43.32 -15.14
N ALA A 31 -10.24 -44.30 -15.91
CA ALA A 31 -10.93 -45.47 -15.39
C ALA A 31 -9.99 -46.39 -14.61
N GLU A 32 -8.75 -46.57 -15.12
CA GLU A 32 -7.69 -47.34 -14.46
C GLU A 32 -7.29 -46.72 -13.11
N LEU A 33 -7.00 -45.40 -13.09
CA LEU A 33 -6.66 -44.67 -11.87
C LEU A 33 -7.77 -44.72 -10.80
N ARG A 34 -9.05 -44.74 -11.21
CA ARG A 34 -10.18 -44.92 -10.29
C ARG A 34 -10.25 -46.33 -9.69
N GLY A 35 -9.80 -47.34 -10.43
CA GLY A 35 -9.66 -48.71 -9.94
C GLY A 35 -8.59 -48.81 -8.87
N GLU A 36 -7.40 -48.26 -9.14
CA GLU A 36 -6.26 -48.25 -8.21
C GLU A 36 -6.59 -47.51 -6.90
N LEU A 37 -7.25 -46.34 -7.00
CA LEU A 37 -7.62 -45.55 -5.82
C LEU A 37 -8.62 -46.30 -4.91
N LYS A 38 -9.52 -47.11 -5.49
CA LYS A 38 -10.45 -47.94 -4.74
C LYS A 38 -9.75 -49.11 -4.05
N ALA A 39 -8.74 -49.70 -4.70
CA ALA A 39 -7.93 -50.77 -4.10
C ALA A 39 -7.15 -50.24 -2.88
N LEU A 40 -6.48 -49.10 -3.03
CA LEU A 40 -5.73 -48.42 -1.96
C LEU A 40 -6.62 -48.02 -0.77
N ALA A 41 -7.83 -47.51 -1.05
CA ALA A 41 -8.80 -47.20 -0.01
C ALA A 41 -9.33 -48.44 0.74
N THR A 42 -9.27 -49.61 0.10
CA THR A 42 -9.68 -50.89 0.70
C THR A 42 -8.57 -51.45 1.59
N GLU A 43 -7.31 -51.34 1.19
CA GLU A 43 -6.14 -51.69 2.01
C GLU A 43 -6.04 -50.82 3.28
N LEU A 44 -6.23 -49.51 3.14
CA LEU A 44 -6.20 -48.58 4.28
C LEU A 44 -7.31 -48.85 5.31
N ARG A 45 -8.42 -49.49 4.91
CA ARG A 45 -9.50 -49.90 5.82
C ARG A 45 -9.21 -51.22 6.55
N GLN A 46 -8.26 -52.02 6.08
CA GLN A 46 -7.90 -53.32 6.66
C GLN A 46 -6.66 -53.26 7.57
N ALA A 47 -5.98 -52.12 7.66
CA ALA A 47 -4.82 -51.95 8.54
C ALA A 47 -5.22 -51.98 10.04
N PRO A 48 -4.59 -52.83 10.88
CA PRO A 48 -4.93 -52.96 12.29
C PRO A 48 -4.42 -51.77 13.12
N ARG A 49 -5.25 -51.26 14.04
CA ARG A 49 -4.91 -50.19 15.00
C ARG A 49 -4.13 -50.76 16.18
N GLY A 50 -2.86 -50.36 16.32
CA GLY A 50 -2.01 -50.62 17.49
C GLY A 50 -2.30 -49.64 18.65
N ALA A 51 -2.17 -50.16 19.87
CA ALA A 51 -2.69 -49.62 21.13
C ALA A 51 -1.89 -48.45 21.76
N LYS A 52 -2.59 -47.75 22.65
CA LYS A 52 -2.12 -46.71 23.59
C LYS A 52 -1.19 -47.29 24.66
N ASP A 53 -0.23 -46.49 25.15
CA ASP A 53 0.04 -46.35 26.58
C ASP A 53 0.78 -45.06 26.94
N ALA A 54 0.52 -44.60 28.17
CA ALA A 54 0.77 -43.27 28.73
C ALA A 54 2.06 -43.18 29.55
N THR A 55 2.62 -41.97 29.72
CA THR A 55 3.15 -41.54 31.04
C THR A 55 3.23 -40.02 31.21
N THR A 56 2.78 -39.61 32.38
CA THR A 56 2.72 -38.30 33.02
C THR A 56 4.09 -37.79 33.47
N THR A 57 4.37 -36.48 33.40
CA THR A 57 5.05 -35.80 34.54
C THR A 57 4.71 -34.30 34.65
N ARG A 58 4.64 -33.89 35.92
CA ARG A 58 4.27 -32.61 36.56
C ARG A 58 5.00 -31.36 36.08
N GLY A 59 4.36 -30.21 36.33
CA GLY A 59 4.89 -28.88 36.04
C GLY A 59 5.84 -28.29 37.09
N ALA A 60 6.31 -27.10 36.76
CA ALA A 60 6.96 -26.15 37.66
C ALA A 60 6.69 -24.72 37.13
N SER A 61 6.01 -23.93 37.94
CA SER A 61 6.06 -22.46 37.93
C SER A 61 7.48 -21.99 38.27
N PHE A 62 7.99 -20.98 37.57
CA PHE A 62 9.15 -20.22 38.05
C PHE A 62 8.90 -18.70 37.97
N VAL A 63 9.19 -18.08 39.12
CA VAL A 63 9.12 -16.68 39.47
C VAL A 63 10.32 -15.92 38.88
N SER A 64 10.14 -14.61 38.71
CA SER A 64 11.10 -13.60 38.26
C SER A 64 12.49 -13.70 38.88
N GLU A 65 13.51 -13.37 38.08
CA GLU A 65 14.75 -12.78 38.58
C GLU A 65 15.15 -11.58 37.71
N SER A 66 15.08 -10.39 38.32
CA SER A 66 15.57 -9.13 37.81
C SER A 66 17.05 -8.99 38.11
N VAL A 67 17.88 -8.78 37.09
CA VAL A 67 19.29 -8.41 37.25
C VAL A 67 19.45 -6.91 36.97
N PRO A 68 20.07 -6.11 37.86
CA PRO A 68 20.29 -4.69 37.62
C PRO A 68 21.54 -4.51 36.74
N VAL A 69 21.36 -4.00 35.52
CA VAL A 69 22.50 -3.59 34.68
C VAL A 69 22.81 -2.12 34.99
N GLY A 70 24.01 -1.89 35.54
CA GLY A 70 24.53 -0.58 35.94
C GLY A 70 24.76 0.37 34.75
N ALA A 71 24.65 1.66 35.04
CA ALA A 71 24.59 2.77 34.08
C ALA A 71 25.91 3.13 33.34
N ALA A 72 26.82 2.20 33.10
CA ALA A 72 28.14 2.50 32.52
C ALA A 72 28.43 1.87 31.14
N ASP A 73 27.65 0.88 30.67
CA ASP A 73 27.97 0.12 29.45
C ASP A 73 27.18 0.51 28.18
N VAL A 74 26.36 1.58 28.23
CA VAL A 74 25.52 2.00 27.08
C VAL A 74 26.31 2.77 26.01
N THR A 75 27.53 3.23 26.30
CA THR A 75 28.36 3.99 25.35
C THR A 75 29.20 3.12 24.40
N ALA A 76 29.44 1.85 24.73
CA ALA A 76 30.25 0.96 23.88
C ALA A 76 29.44 0.24 22.78
N ALA A 77 28.14 -0.04 23.03
CA ALA A 77 27.27 -0.72 22.06
C ALA A 77 26.85 0.17 20.87
N ALA A 78 27.00 1.50 20.98
CA ALA A 78 26.81 2.43 19.87
C ALA A 78 28.08 2.64 19.01
N ALA A 79 29.25 2.19 19.49
CA ALA A 79 30.55 2.49 18.89
C ALA A 79 31.06 1.37 17.97
N ALA A 80 30.73 0.11 18.24
CA ALA A 80 30.91 -0.98 17.31
C ALA A 80 29.69 -1.03 16.39
N GLY A 81 29.89 -0.92 15.08
CA GLY A 81 28.91 -1.44 14.14
C GLY A 81 28.81 -2.93 14.41
N ALA A 82 27.88 -3.33 15.27
CA ALA A 82 27.50 -4.72 15.37
C ALA A 82 27.13 -5.13 13.94
N PRO A 83 27.76 -6.17 13.37
CA PRO A 83 27.31 -6.67 12.09
C PRO A 83 25.83 -6.95 12.28
N ASN A 84 25.01 -6.31 11.45
CA ASN A 84 23.64 -6.71 11.28
C ASN A 84 23.69 -8.24 11.09
N PRO A 85 22.91 -9.07 11.80
CA PRO A 85 22.88 -10.52 11.53
C PRO A 85 22.41 -10.86 10.10
N PHE A 86 22.26 -9.84 9.24
CA PHE A 86 21.85 -9.86 7.86
C PHE A 86 22.93 -9.40 6.84
N SER A 87 24.21 -9.22 7.21
CA SER A 87 25.27 -8.97 6.22
C SER A 87 25.94 -10.25 5.69
N GLU A 88 25.64 -10.50 4.41
CA GLU A 88 26.46 -11.12 3.36
C GLU A 88 26.88 -12.60 3.46
N GLY A 89 26.51 -13.36 2.42
CA GLY A 89 27.16 -14.62 2.06
C GLY A 89 26.26 -15.84 1.89
N VAL A 90 25.20 -15.77 1.06
CA VAL A 90 24.73 -16.99 0.37
C VAL A 90 24.47 -16.64 -1.09
N PRO A 91 25.26 -17.18 -2.05
CA PRO A 91 24.93 -17.07 -3.48
C PRO A 91 23.60 -17.77 -3.72
N GLY A 92 22.67 -17.08 -4.40
CA GLY A 92 21.43 -17.62 -4.96
C GLY A 92 20.71 -18.62 -4.07
N SER A 93 19.79 -18.17 -3.22
CA SER A 93 18.85 -19.10 -2.56
C SER A 93 18.26 -20.03 -3.61
N ALA A 94 18.15 -21.34 -3.35
CA ALA A 94 17.64 -22.31 -4.33
C ALA A 94 16.31 -21.93 -5.00
N LEU A 95 15.52 -21.05 -4.36
CA LEU A 95 14.26 -20.52 -4.87
C LEU A 95 14.40 -19.37 -5.87
N ALA A 96 15.53 -18.67 -5.89
CA ALA A 96 15.75 -17.50 -6.75
C ALA A 96 15.82 -17.89 -8.23
N VAL A 97 16.51 -18.99 -8.54
CA VAL A 97 16.64 -19.50 -9.92
C VAL A 97 15.27 -19.80 -10.56
N PRO A 98 14.43 -20.69 -10.00
CA PRO A 98 13.11 -20.96 -10.57
C PRO A 98 12.18 -19.75 -10.54
N ALA A 99 12.29 -18.87 -9.54
CA ALA A 99 11.51 -17.63 -9.51
C ALA A 99 11.88 -16.71 -10.69
N ASN A 100 13.17 -16.53 -10.99
CA ASN A 100 13.62 -15.72 -12.12
C ASN A 100 13.18 -16.33 -13.46
N GLU A 101 13.17 -17.66 -13.59
CA GLU A 101 12.62 -18.33 -14.77
C GLU A 101 11.14 -18.02 -14.96
N ILE A 102 10.33 -18.11 -13.90
CA ILE A 102 8.90 -17.75 -13.96
C ILE A 102 8.73 -16.28 -14.36
N VAL A 103 9.48 -15.37 -13.73
CA VAL A 103 9.43 -13.94 -14.04
C VAL A 103 9.75 -13.68 -15.50
N ALA A 104 10.79 -14.32 -16.05
CA ALA A 104 11.15 -14.16 -17.46
C ALA A 104 9.99 -14.55 -18.41
N HIS A 105 9.21 -15.58 -18.08
CA HIS A 105 8.05 -16.00 -18.88
C HIS A 105 6.86 -15.04 -18.78
N VAL A 106 6.64 -14.41 -17.62
CA VAL A 106 5.53 -13.46 -17.41
C VAL A 106 5.92 -12.00 -17.68
N TRP A 107 7.20 -11.73 -17.94
CA TRP A 107 7.71 -10.37 -18.13
C TRP A 107 7.02 -9.59 -19.24
N PRO A 108 6.66 -10.16 -20.41
CA PRO A 108 5.95 -9.40 -21.43
C PRO A 108 4.63 -8.80 -20.93
N GLN A 109 3.88 -9.54 -20.10
CA GLN A 109 2.63 -9.06 -19.52
C GLN A 109 2.89 -8.03 -18.42
N VAL A 110 3.91 -8.25 -17.58
CA VAL A 110 4.32 -7.30 -16.53
C VAL A 110 4.79 -5.98 -17.15
N SER A 111 5.63 -6.04 -18.17
CA SER A 111 6.17 -4.88 -18.90
C SER A 111 5.05 -4.09 -19.59
N HIS A 112 4.09 -4.78 -20.21
CA HIS A 112 2.92 -4.13 -20.81
C HIS A 112 2.06 -3.40 -19.77
N TRP A 113 1.69 -4.09 -18.68
CA TRP A 113 0.92 -3.50 -17.59
C TRP A 113 1.63 -2.30 -16.95
N ALA A 114 2.93 -2.44 -16.68
CA ALA A 114 3.73 -1.38 -16.09
C ALA A 114 3.87 -0.17 -17.03
N THR A 115 3.95 -0.40 -18.35
CA THR A 115 3.96 0.67 -19.35
C THR A 115 2.65 1.46 -19.34
N GLU A 116 1.50 0.78 -19.26
CA GLU A 116 0.22 1.48 -19.10
C GLU A 116 0.17 2.30 -17.82
N PHE A 117 0.69 1.74 -16.72
CA PHE A 117 0.80 2.44 -15.44
C PHE A 117 1.65 3.72 -15.57
N LEU A 118 2.83 3.64 -16.20
CA LEU A 118 3.67 4.81 -16.42
C LEU A 118 2.93 5.92 -17.18
N LEU A 119 2.20 5.57 -18.24
CA LEU A 119 1.47 6.53 -19.07
C LEU A 119 0.24 7.13 -18.37
N LYS A 120 -0.48 6.34 -17.58
CA LYS A 120 -1.74 6.78 -16.93
C LYS A 120 -1.49 7.55 -15.64
N GLU A 121 -0.44 7.20 -14.90
CA GLU A 121 -0.21 7.67 -13.53
C GLU A 121 1.04 8.54 -13.41
N VAL A 122 2.18 8.09 -13.93
CA VAL A 122 3.46 8.78 -13.75
C VAL A 122 3.59 9.99 -14.68
N ASP A 123 3.17 9.86 -15.94
CA ASP A 123 3.25 10.94 -16.93
C ASP A 123 2.45 12.21 -16.52
N PRO A 124 1.21 12.12 -16.01
CA PRO A 124 0.51 13.29 -15.45
C PRO A 124 1.23 13.93 -14.25
N ALA A 125 1.77 13.11 -13.33
CA ALA A 125 2.52 13.61 -12.19
C ALA A 125 3.82 14.32 -12.64
N LEU A 126 4.48 13.77 -13.65
CA LEU A 126 5.68 14.34 -14.24
C LEU A 126 5.41 15.71 -14.88
N ARG A 127 4.33 15.83 -15.66
CA ARG A 127 3.90 17.11 -16.25
C ARG A 127 3.64 18.18 -15.19
N ALA A 128 3.04 17.79 -14.07
CA ALA A 128 2.74 18.71 -12.98
C ALA A 128 4.00 19.16 -12.21
N ALA A 129 5.01 18.30 -12.10
CA ALA A 129 6.24 18.57 -11.36
C ALA A 129 7.29 19.37 -12.16
N LEU A 130 7.20 19.36 -13.49
CA LEU A 130 8.12 20.07 -14.37
C LEU A 130 7.67 21.51 -14.65
N PRO A 131 8.61 22.44 -14.89
CA PRO A 131 8.28 23.83 -15.22
C PRO A 131 7.36 23.93 -16.44
N SER A 132 6.40 24.87 -16.42
CA SER A 132 5.37 25.02 -17.47
C SER A 132 5.91 25.32 -18.88
N HIS A 133 7.14 25.80 -19.00
CA HIS A 133 7.83 26.02 -20.27
C HIS A 133 8.47 24.75 -20.85
N LEU A 134 8.52 23.66 -20.06
CA LEU A 134 8.94 22.32 -20.49
C LEU A 134 7.69 21.45 -20.64
N SER A 135 7.23 21.26 -21.88
CA SER A 135 6.23 20.23 -22.15
C SER A 135 6.92 18.87 -22.15
N ALA A 136 6.89 18.15 -21.02
CA ALA A 136 7.35 16.78 -20.94
C ALA A 136 6.15 15.84 -21.09
N GLN A 137 6.12 15.09 -22.18
CA GLN A 137 5.11 14.09 -22.42
C GLN A 137 5.78 12.80 -22.83
N MET A 138 5.39 11.71 -22.17
CA MET A 138 5.75 10.37 -22.58
C MET A 138 5.04 10.03 -23.88
N ASP A 139 5.80 9.63 -24.90
CA ASP A 139 5.23 9.15 -26.16
C ASP A 139 4.63 7.75 -25.96
N PRO A 140 3.31 7.55 -26.09
CA PRO A 140 2.68 6.26 -25.83
C PRO A 140 3.11 5.14 -26.77
N ASN A 141 3.56 5.48 -27.98
CA ASN A 141 3.94 4.49 -29.00
C ASN A 141 5.41 4.10 -28.91
N ARG A 142 6.22 4.92 -28.23
CA ARG A 142 7.68 4.72 -28.10
C ARG A 142 8.11 4.42 -26.67
N SER A 143 7.24 4.68 -25.70
CA SER A 143 7.53 4.47 -24.29
C SER A 143 7.20 3.04 -23.87
N HIS A 144 8.18 2.30 -23.33
CA HIS A 144 7.99 0.96 -22.78
C HIS A 144 8.98 0.69 -21.65
N LEU A 145 8.63 -0.23 -20.74
CA LEU A 145 9.47 -0.60 -19.59
C LEU A 145 10.72 -1.42 -19.98
N GLY A 146 10.73 -2.04 -21.16
CA GLY A 146 11.87 -2.81 -21.67
C GLY A 146 11.60 -4.32 -21.73
N HIS A 147 12.62 -5.06 -22.12
CA HIS A 147 12.60 -6.51 -22.32
C HIS A 147 13.35 -7.28 -21.23
N GLU A 148 14.24 -6.61 -20.49
CA GLU A 148 15.02 -7.24 -19.43
C GLU A 148 14.19 -7.44 -18.16
N PRO A 149 13.97 -8.69 -17.71
CA PRO A 149 13.15 -8.98 -16.55
C PRO A 149 13.82 -8.61 -15.23
N VAL A 150 13.00 -8.33 -14.21
CA VAL A 150 13.47 -8.21 -12.83
C VAL A 150 14.12 -9.50 -12.33
N GLN A 151 15.23 -9.36 -11.59
CA GLN A 151 15.94 -10.50 -11.02
C GLN A 151 15.89 -10.47 -9.49
N PHE A 152 15.77 -11.67 -8.92
CA PHE A 152 15.92 -11.92 -7.50
C PHE A 152 17.24 -12.61 -7.24
N SER A 153 18.05 -12.04 -6.34
CA SER A 153 19.33 -12.61 -5.91
C SER A 153 19.18 -13.56 -4.72
N SER A 154 18.18 -13.31 -3.87
CA SER A 154 17.89 -14.13 -2.70
C SER A 154 16.41 -14.03 -2.33
N ILE A 155 15.81 -15.15 -1.98
CA ILE A 155 14.44 -15.25 -1.47
C ILE A 155 14.50 -15.99 -0.14
N LYS A 156 14.03 -15.34 0.93
CA LYS A 156 13.87 -15.93 2.26
C LYS A 156 12.39 -16.06 2.58
N ILE A 157 12.00 -17.17 3.20
CA ILE A 157 10.60 -17.42 3.60
C ILE A 157 10.53 -17.42 5.13
N PHE A 158 9.51 -16.78 5.68
CA PHE A 158 9.19 -16.86 7.10
C PHE A 158 7.69 -16.68 7.34
N ASP A 159 7.22 -17.18 8.47
CA ASP A 159 5.84 -17.01 8.90
C ASP A 159 5.68 -15.66 9.61
N ARG A 160 4.57 -14.97 9.37
CA ARG A 160 4.17 -13.74 10.06
C ARG A 160 2.79 -13.95 10.65
N LYS A 161 2.64 -13.61 11.94
CA LYS A 161 1.32 -13.51 12.56
C LYS A 161 0.76 -12.11 12.39
N GLU A 162 -0.45 -12.03 11.90
CA GLU A 162 -1.18 -10.77 11.74
C GLU A 162 -2.42 -10.80 12.61
N TRP A 163 -2.66 -9.72 13.34
CA TRP A 163 -3.89 -9.55 14.07
C TRP A 163 -4.98 -8.99 13.15
N THR A 164 -6.15 -9.59 13.18
CA THR A 164 -7.34 -9.16 12.44
C THR A 164 -8.53 -9.05 13.40
N PRO A 165 -9.62 -8.37 13.01
CA PRO A 165 -10.88 -8.39 13.76
C PRO A 165 -11.33 -9.78 14.21
N ASP A 166 -11.12 -10.78 13.35
CA ASP A 166 -11.59 -12.14 13.54
C ASP A 166 -10.60 -13.00 14.35
N GLY A 167 -9.47 -12.41 14.78
CA GLY A 167 -8.39 -13.08 15.52
C GLY A 167 -7.06 -13.06 14.78
N PHE A 168 -6.09 -13.79 15.31
CA PHE A 168 -4.78 -13.93 14.66
C PHE A 168 -4.88 -14.81 13.41
N CYS A 169 -4.32 -14.34 12.32
CA CYS A 169 -4.14 -15.07 11.07
C CYS A 169 -2.65 -15.29 10.82
N ASP A 170 -2.32 -16.45 10.26
CA ASP A 170 -0.97 -16.74 9.78
C ASP A 170 -0.84 -16.27 8.33
N ASN A 171 0.29 -15.64 8.02
CA ASN A 171 0.72 -15.25 6.68
C ASN A 171 2.07 -15.90 6.38
N ILE A 172 2.35 -16.15 5.09
CA ILE A 172 3.67 -16.59 4.63
C ILE A 172 4.32 -15.42 3.89
N VAL A 173 5.53 -15.04 4.30
CA VAL A 173 6.26 -13.90 3.77
C VAL A 173 7.48 -14.36 3.00
N PHE A 174 7.57 -13.94 1.74
CA PHE A 174 8.74 -14.08 0.88
C PHE A 174 9.47 -12.73 0.85
N ARG A 175 10.65 -12.67 1.45
CA ARG A 175 11.55 -11.51 1.36
C ARG A 175 12.52 -11.72 0.20
N CYS A 176 12.27 -11.00 -0.88
CA CYS A 176 13.00 -11.07 -2.13
C CYS A 176 13.98 -9.90 -2.25
N ARG A 177 15.29 -10.19 -2.31
CA ARG A 177 16.30 -9.18 -2.67
C ARG A 177 16.27 -8.99 -4.19
N MET A 178 15.63 -7.90 -4.60
CA MET A 178 15.33 -7.55 -5.97
C MET A 178 16.39 -6.60 -6.54
N GLU A 179 16.87 -6.90 -7.74
CA GLU A 179 17.74 -6.04 -8.52
C GLU A 179 17.30 -6.10 -9.97
N TRP A 180 16.82 -4.98 -10.48
CA TRP A 180 16.35 -4.86 -11.86
C TRP A 180 17.23 -3.85 -12.60
N HIS A 181 17.85 -4.31 -13.68
CA HIS A 181 18.57 -3.49 -14.64
C HIS A 181 17.76 -3.50 -15.93
N GLY A 182 16.82 -2.58 -16.02
CA GLY A 182 15.90 -2.47 -17.14
C GLY A 182 16.49 -1.65 -18.29
N ASP A 183 16.00 -1.96 -19.48
CA ASP A 183 16.24 -1.28 -20.76
C ASP A 183 14.99 -0.52 -21.25
N PRO A 184 14.36 0.33 -20.42
CA PRO A 184 13.20 1.07 -20.88
C PRO A 184 13.61 2.05 -21.97
N SER A 185 12.72 2.24 -22.93
CA SER A 185 12.73 3.44 -23.76
C SER A 185 11.62 4.31 -23.21
N ILE A 186 11.93 5.38 -22.47
CA ILE A 186 10.93 6.38 -22.07
C ILE A 186 11.28 7.67 -22.79
N PHE A 187 10.48 8.01 -23.80
CA PHE A 187 10.73 9.19 -24.61
C PHE A 187 10.03 10.41 -24.00
N LEU A 188 10.82 11.40 -23.58
CA LEU A 188 10.35 12.70 -23.12
C LEU A 188 10.61 13.72 -24.22
N GLN A 189 9.53 14.18 -24.85
CA GLN A 189 9.63 15.38 -25.67
C GLN A 189 9.89 16.57 -24.74
N MET A 190 10.85 17.46 -25.03
CA MET A 190 11.13 18.64 -24.20
C MET A 190 11.50 19.83 -25.10
N ALA A 191 10.60 20.81 -25.27
CA ALA A 191 10.87 22.09 -25.94
C ALA A 191 11.78 22.00 -27.21
N GLY A 192 11.48 21.06 -28.12
CA GLY A 192 12.21 20.85 -29.37
C GLY A 192 13.42 19.90 -29.30
N THR A 193 13.84 19.47 -28.11
CA THR A 193 14.85 18.42 -27.91
C THR A 193 14.20 17.14 -27.39
N ALA A 194 14.71 16.00 -27.84
CA ALA A 194 14.30 14.70 -27.37
C ALA A 194 15.23 14.25 -26.24
N ALA A 195 14.71 13.97 -25.04
CA ALA A 195 15.44 13.24 -24.01
C ALA A 195 14.80 11.87 -23.81
N GLY A 196 15.62 10.84 -23.65
CA GLY A 196 15.14 9.48 -23.40
C GLY A 196 15.73 8.92 -22.12
N VAL A 197 14.93 8.32 -21.25
CA VAL A 197 15.47 7.36 -20.27
C VAL A 197 15.73 6.06 -21.03
N GLN A 198 16.96 5.57 -20.96
CA GLN A 198 17.42 4.34 -21.64
C GLN A 198 17.83 3.22 -20.67
N GLY A 199 17.97 3.54 -19.39
CA GLY A 199 18.31 2.57 -18.37
C GLY A 199 17.63 2.91 -17.06
N VAL A 200 17.07 1.89 -16.40
CA VAL A 200 16.57 1.98 -15.03
C VAL A 200 17.28 0.93 -14.20
N VAL A 201 17.82 1.34 -13.06
CA VAL A 201 18.31 0.42 -12.04
C VAL A 201 17.43 0.58 -10.80
N LEU A 202 16.70 -0.47 -10.45
CA LEU A 202 15.87 -0.52 -9.25
C LEU A 202 16.36 -1.63 -8.32
N LYS A 203 16.74 -1.27 -7.10
CA LYS A 203 17.21 -2.24 -6.08
C LYS A 203 16.44 -2.09 -4.79
N GLY A 204 16.10 -3.20 -4.16
CA GLY A 204 15.40 -3.17 -2.88
C GLY A 204 15.01 -4.55 -2.35
N HIS A 205 14.39 -4.55 -1.18
CA HIS A 205 13.81 -5.74 -0.58
C HIS A 205 12.30 -5.74 -0.79
N LEU A 206 11.86 -6.46 -1.82
CA LEU A 206 10.44 -6.67 -2.08
C LEU A 206 9.91 -7.78 -1.15
N LEU A 207 8.83 -7.49 -0.44
CA LEU A 207 8.08 -8.47 0.33
C LEU A 207 6.86 -8.89 -0.46
N VAL A 208 6.71 -10.20 -0.62
CA VAL A 208 5.52 -10.86 -1.18
C VAL A 208 4.90 -11.66 -0.05
N GLU A 209 3.67 -11.32 0.34
CA GLU A 209 3.00 -12.01 1.44
C GLU A 209 1.75 -12.72 0.94
N LEU A 210 1.64 -14.01 1.27
CA LEU A 210 0.40 -14.77 1.16
C LEU A 210 -0.42 -14.47 2.41
N VAL A 211 -1.51 -13.75 2.21
CA VAL A 211 -2.31 -13.14 3.26
C VAL A 211 -3.41 -14.10 3.72
N HIS A 212 -3.50 -14.30 5.03
CA HIS A 212 -4.50 -15.06 5.75
C HIS A 212 -4.65 -16.48 5.22
N MET A 213 -3.80 -17.39 5.70
CA MET A 213 -3.80 -18.79 5.32
C MET A 213 -5.16 -19.45 5.61
N LEU A 214 -5.59 -20.32 4.69
CA LEU A 214 -6.86 -21.04 4.72
C LEU A 214 -6.59 -22.55 4.75
N PRO A 215 -7.44 -23.35 5.43
CA PRO A 215 -7.31 -24.81 5.43
C PRO A 215 -7.89 -25.48 4.18
N TYR A 216 -8.29 -24.70 3.16
CA TYR A 216 -8.89 -25.16 1.91
C TYR A 216 -8.34 -24.38 0.71
N PRO A 217 -8.34 -24.95 -0.51
CA PRO A 217 -7.80 -24.28 -1.70
C PRO A 217 -8.45 -22.91 -1.94
N PRO A 218 -7.69 -21.85 -2.30
CA PRO A 218 -6.28 -21.85 -2.72
C PRO A 218 -5.26 -21.78 -1.57
N MET A 219 -5.67 -22.00 -0.32
CA MET A 219 -4.86 -21.96 0.92
C MET A 219 -4.52 -20.58 1.46
N PHE A 220 -4.96 -19.49 0.83
CA PHE A 220 -4.78 -18.12 1.35
C PHE A 220 -5.83 -17.18 0.73
N LYS A 221 -6.14 -16.07 1.41
CA LYS A 221 -7.17 -15.12 0.96
C LYS A 221 -6.69 -14.22 -0.18
N GLY A 222 -5.41 -13.88 -0.21
CA GLY A 222 -4.84 -12.97 -1.20
C GLY A 222 -3.32 -12.89 -1.18
N VAL A 223 -2.76 -12.10 -2.09
CA VAL A 223 -1.33 -11.78 -2.15
C VAL A 223 -1.16 -10.29 -1.94
N ARG A 224 -0.19 -9.85 -1.14
CA ARG A 224 0.22 -8.44 -1.09
C ARG A 224 1.71 -8.26 -1.36
N LEU A 225 2.03 -7.19 -2.08
CA LEU A 225 3.38 -6.80 -2.50
C LEU A 225 3.72 -5.42 -1.93
N PHE A 226 4.90 -5.27 -1.33
CA PHE A 226 5.38 -3.99 -0.83
C PHE A 226 6.89 -4.01 -0.51
N PHE A 227 7.46 -2.82 -0.35
CA PHE A 227 8.76 -2.57 0.24
C PHE A 227 8.57 -1.93 1.62
N LEU A 228 9.42 -2.26 2.58
CA LEU A 228 9.40 -1.57 3.89
C LEU A 228 10.05 -0.20 3.84
N ASP A 229 11.10 -0.08 3.04
CA ASP A 229 11.81 1.16 2.74
C ASP A 229 11.72 1.44 1.24
N PRO A 230 11.68 2.70 0.81
CA PRO A 230 11.72 3.03 -0.61
C PRO A 230 12.93 2.37 -1.30
N PRO A 231 12.74 1.67 -2.43
CA PRO A 231 13.85 1.08 -3.18
C PRO A 231 14.75 2.17 -3.78
N THR A 232 16.01 1.84 -4.06
CA THR A 232 16.92 2.76 -4.75
C THR A 232 16.61 2.76 -6.24
N LEU A 233 16.41 3.94 -6.83
CA LEU A 233 16.12 4.14 -8.24
C LEU A 233 17.19 5.02 -8.88
N ASP A 234 17.91 4.47 -9.86
CA ASP A 234 18.84 5.21 -10.69
C ASP A 234 18.36 5.19 -12.15
N LEU A 235 18.40 6.35 -12.82
CA LEU A 235 17.98 6.52 -14.21
C LEU A 235 19.16 6.95 -15.08
N THR A 236 19.32 6.28 -16.23
CA THR A 236 20.30 6.66 -17.26
C THR A 236 19.58 7.37 -18.40
N PHE A 237 20.04 8.57 -18.74
CA PHE A 237 19.44 9.44 -19.75
C PHE A 237 20.28 9.48 -21.02
N SER A 238 19.62 9.67 -22.15
CA SER A 238 20.18 9.71 -23.51
C SER A 238 19.62 10.87 -24.32
N GLY A 239 20.33 11.28 -25.39
CA GLY A 239 19.85 12.27 -26.36
C GLY A 239 19.99 13.74 -25.94
N VAL A 240 20.70 14.02 -24.85
CA VAL A 240 20.81 15.38 -24.30
C VAL A 240 22.07 16.07 -24.81
N GLY A 241 21.92 17.13 -25.61
CA GLY A 241 23.03 18.05 -25.89
C GLY A 241 23.47 18.76 -24.61
N SER A 242 24.77 18.95 -24.43
CA SER A 242 25.39 19.56 -23.24
C SER A 242 24.96 21.01 -22.95
N ASP A 243 24.24 21.64 -23.88
CA ASP A 243 24.02 23.09 -23.91
C ASP A 243 22.60 23.53 -23.53
N VAL A 244 21.73 22.60 -23.07
CA VAL A 244 20.39 22.96 -22.58
C VAL A 244 20.37 23.04 -21.05
N LEU A 245 19.87 24.17 -20.54
CA LEU A 245 19.64 24.53 -19.14
C LEU A 245 19.48 23.34 -18.16
N ASN A 246 20.44 23.21 -17.24
CA ASN A 246 20.38 22.42 -15.98
C ASN A 246 19.77 21.01 -16.08
N VAL A 247 20.22 20.21 -17.05
CA VAL A 247 19.88 18.79 -17.25
C VAL A 247 19.87 18.00 -15.93
N SER A 248 20.85 18.23 -15.06
CA SER A 248 20.95 17.56 -13.76
C SER A 248 19.77 17.85 -12.83
N ALA A 249 19.22 19.07 -12.83
CA ALA A 249 18.05 19.41 -12.02
C ALA A 249 16.76 18.76 -12.56
N ILE A 250 16.61 18.68 -13.88
CA ILE A 250 15.47 18.03 -14.53
C ILE A 250 15.52 16.52 -14.29
N ASN A 251 16.68 15.89 -14.48
CA ASN A 251 16.88 14.46 -14.24
C ASN A 251 16.52 14.09 -12.79
N ARG A 252 16.94 14.90 -11.82
CA ARG A 252 16.56 14.70 -10.40
C ARG A 252 15.05 14.81 -10.20
N ARG A 253 14.39 15.84 -10.75
CA ARG A 253 12.92 15.97 -10.65
C ARG A 253 12.19 14.76 -11.21
N ILE A 254 12.67 14.21 -12.34
CA ILE A 254 12.12 12.97 -12.91
C ILE A 254 12.28 11.83 -11.91
N ILE A 255 13.49 11.60 -11.39
CA ILE A 255 13.75 10.57 -10.38
C ILE A 255 12.84 10.77 -9.16
N ASP A 256 12.72 11.99 -8.64
CA ASP A 256 11.89 12.34 -7.48
C ASP A 256 10.41 12.01 -7.74
N VAL A 257 9.88 12.29 -8.94
CA VAL A 257 8.50 11.94 -9.31
C VAL A 257 8.31 10.42 -9.35
N PHE A 258 9.21 9.68 -10.00
CA PHE A 258 9.12 8.22 -10.05
C PHE A 258 9.22 7.60 -8.65
N GLN A 259 10.16 8.08 -7.83
CA GLN A 259 10.36 7.63 -6.46
C GLN A 259 9.13 7.93 -5.60
N SER A 260 8.51 9.11 -5.77
CA SER A 260 7.27 9.49 -5.10
C SER A 260 6.12 8.56 -5.50
N GLU A 261 5.94 8.29 -6.80
CA GLU A 261 4.88 7.39 -7.27
C GLU A 261 5.06 5.94 -6.79
N LEU A 262 6.29 5.43 -6.74
CA LEU A 262 6.58 4.13 -6.14
C LEU A 262 6.27 4.14 -4.63
N SER A 263 6.73 5.16 -3.92
CA SER A 263 6.55 5.29 -2.47
C SER A 263 5.07 5.34 -2.08
N CYS A 264 4.28 6.11 -2.82
CA CYS A 264 2.85 6.24 -2.59
C CYS A 264 2.04 4.96 -2.90
N ARG A 265 2.63 3.93 -3.51
CA ARG A 265 1.88 2.75 -3.99
C ARG A 265 2.34 1.42 -3.42
N VAL A 266 3.63 1.25 -3.24
CA VAL A 266 4.22 -0.05 -2.88
C VAL A 266 5.21 0.06 -1.73
N VAL A 267 5.31 1.20 -1.03
CA VAL A 267 6.14 1.31 0.16
C VAL A 267 5.24 1.43 1.39
N ALA A 268 5.59 0.67 2.44
CA ALA A 268 4.82 0.61 3.68
C ALA A 268 4.53 2.03 4.23
N PRO A 269 3.29 2.29 4.69
CA PRO A 269 2.20 1.33 4.90
C PRO A 269 1.25 1.18 3.68
N LYS A 270 1.72 1.46 2.46
CA LYS A 270 0.93 1.24 1.23
C LYS A 270 1.28 -0.10 0.61
N PHE A 271 0.27 -0.95 0.50
CA PHE A 271 0.41 -2.34 0.04
C PHE A 271 -0.36 -2.54 -1.27
N MET A 272 0.28 -3.17 -2.24
CA MET A 272 -0.39 -3.59 -3.47
C MET A 272 -0.97 -4.99 -3.26
N GLY A 273 -2.30 -5.10 -3.16
CA GLY A 273 -2.99 -6.34 -2.85
C GLY A 273 -3.82 -6.92 -4.00
N PHE A 274 -3.83 -8.23 -4.09
CA PHE A 274 -4.58 -9.03 -5.06
C PHE A 274 -5.41 -10.08 -4.31
N LYS A 275 -6.71 -10.14 -4.59
CA LYS A 275 -7.60 -11.15 -4.02
C LYS A 275 -7.43 -12.49 -4.74
N MET A 276 -7.38 -13.58 -3.98
CA MET A 276 -7.47 -14.95 -4.54
C MET A 276 -8.84 -15.58 -4.35
N VAL A 277 -9.58 -15.12 -3.33
CA VAL A 277 -10.96 -15.53 -3.06
C VAL A 277 -11.80 -14.28 -2.84
N ASN A 278 -13.13 -14.43 -2.80
CA ASN A 278 -14.02 -13.35 -2.45
C ASN A 278 -13.86 -12.98 -0.97
N THR A 279 -12.95 -12.05 -0.70
CA THR A 279 -12.64 -11.49 0.63
C THR A 279 -12.70 -9.97 0.57
N ASP A 280 -12.78 -9.34 1.74
CA ASP A 280 -12.56 -7.90 1.88
C ASP A 280 -11.18 -7.51 1.29
N ILE A 281 -11.14 -6.48 0.44
CA ILE A 281 -9.90 -5.96 -0.13
C ILE A 281 -9.01 -5.32 0.94
N PHE A 282 -9.60 -4.61 1.91
CA PHE A 282 -8.86 -3.90 2.94
C PHE A 282 -8.23 -4.87 3.94
N ALA A 283 -8.80 -6.07 4.12
CA ALA A 283 -8.13 -7.15 4.84
C ALA A 283 -6.82 -7.62 4.16
N ILE A 284 -6.57 -7.25 2.91
CA ILE A 284 -5.32 -7.53 2.19
C ILE A 284 -4.47 -6.26 2.10
N THR A 285 -5.07 -5.14 1.71
CA THR A 285 -4.37 -3.89 1.37
C THR A 285 -4.13 -2.94 2.54
N SER A 286 -4.80 -3.17 3.68
CA SER A 286 -4.76 -2.31 4.86
C SER A 286 -4.55 -3.13 6.15
N PRO A 287 -3.41 -3.84 6.29
CA PRO A 287 -3.08 -4.54 7.52
C PRO A 287 -2.96 -3.58 8.70
N ALA A 288 -3.32 -4.07 9.88
CA ALA A 288 -3.08 -3.35 11.12
C ALA A 288 -1.56 -3.22 11.36
N PRO A 289 -1.04 -2.04 11.70
CA PRO A 289 0.34 -1.91 12.13
C PRO A 289 0.57 -2.64 13.46
N GLU A 290 1.80 -3.08 13.71
CA GLU A 290 2.18 -3.77 14.97
C GLU A 290 2.15 -2.80 16.18
N GLY A 291 2.26 -1.50 15.92
CA GLY A 291 2.19 -0.46 16.93
C GLY A 291 2.55 0.92 16.42
N ILE A 292 2.61 1.89 17.33
CA ILE A 292 3.02 3.26 17.08
C ILE A 292 4.39 3.46 17.72
N LEU A 293 5.35 3.95 16.94
CA LEU A 293 6.62 4.44 17.47
C LEU A 293 6.54 5.95 17.63
N ARG A 294 6.75 6.43 18.87
CA ARG A 294 6.88 7.85 19.17
C ARG A 294 8.35 8.21 19.37
N VAL A 295 8.91 8.96 18.42
CA VAL A 295 10.29 9.46 18.46
C VAL A 295 10.27 10.92 18.86
N THR A 296 11.18 11.31 19.76
CA THR A 296 11.42 12.70 20.11
C THR A 296 12.85 13.07 19.79
N VAL A 297 13.03 14.06 18.92
CA VAL A 297 14.31 14.66 18.58
C VAL A 297 14.48 15.90 19.44
N TRP A 298 15.36 15.83 20.44
CA TRP A 298 15.51 16.88 21.43
C TRP A 298 16.33 18.04 20.89
N ASN A 299 17.57 17.74 20.50
CA ASN A 299 18.52 18.71 19.99
C ASN A 299 19.56 18.03 19.09
N ALA A 300 20.34 18.83 18.39
CA ALA A 300 21.61 18.41 17.81
C ALA A 300 22.75 19.29 18.33
N ILE A 301 23.97 18.80 18.21
CA ILE A 301 25.20 19.50 18.63
C ILE A 301 26.28 19.33 17.56
N ASP A 302 27.17 20.32 17.47
CA ASP A 302 28.32 20.35 16.57
C ASP A 302 27.99 20.07 15.09
N LEU A 303 26.88 20.63 14.59
CA LEU A 303 26.55 20.56 13.16
C LEU A 303 27.58 21.32 12.31
N LEU A 304 27.72 20.92 11.05
CA LEU A 304 28.58 21.61 10.10
C LEU A 304 27.99 22.98 9.74
N PRO A 305 28.79 24.05 9.72
CA PRO A 305 28.34 25.35 9.25
C PRO A 305 28.28 25.36 7.71
N MET A 306 27.08 25.47 7.14
CA MET A 306 26.90 25.62 5.69
C MET A 306 26.74 27.10 5.28
N ASP A 307 26.17 27.93 6.16
CA ASP A 307 26.08 29.37 5.96
C ASP A 307 27.34 30.08 6.47
N VAL A 308 28.32 30.25 5.58
CA VAL A 308 29.59 30.92 5.90
C VAL A 308 29.55 32.39 5.43
N SER A 309 29.30 33.33 6.36
CA SER A 309 29.36 34.76 6.06
C SER A 309 30.79 35.31 6.09
N PHE A 310 31.15 36.19 5.14
CA PHE A 310 32.50 36.75 4.93
C PHE A 310 33.14 37.48 6.14
N PHE A 311 32.37 37.79 7.19
CA PHE A 311 32.81 38.52 8.39
C PHE A 311 32.32 37.91 9.72
N GLY A 312 31.79 36.67 9.73
CA GLY A 312 31.18 36.05 10.91
C GLY A 312 31.58 34.60 11.16
N LYS A 313 31.20 34.06 12.33
CA LYS A 313 31.24 32.61 12.58
C LYS A 313 30.19 31.95 11.67
N GLY A 314 30.57 30.87 11.00
CA GLY A 314 29.63 30.11 10.15
C GLY A 314 28.48 29.54 10.98
N THR A 315 27.27 29.59 10.43
CA THR A 315 26.05 29.08 11.04
C THR A 315 25.33 28.11 10.10
N SER A 316 24.19 27.59 10.55
CA SER A 316 23.21 26.87 9.74
C SER A 316 21.82 27.21 10.27
N ASP A 317 20.81 26.98 9.46
CA ASP A 317 19.38 27.01 9.76
C ASP A 317 18.83 25.57 9.78
N PRO A 318 19.24 24.72 10.74
CA PRO A 318 18.93 23.30 10.72
C PRO A 318 17.45 22.97 10.97
N TYR A 319 16.97 21.91 10.32
CA TYR A 319 15.73 21.21 10.61
C TYR A 319 15.92 19.69 10.48
N VAL A 320 14.98 18.91 11.05
CA VAL A 320 15.01 17.44 11.02
C VAL A 320 13.88 16.89 10.17
N LYS A 321 14.20 15.87 9.36
CA LYS A 321 13.25 14.96 8.72
C LYS A 321 13.35 13.58 9.37
N ILE A 322 12.21 13.04 9.77
CA ILE A 322 12.08 11.66 10.26
C ILE A 322 11.34 10.86 9.20
N ARG A 323 11.94 9.76 8.74
CA ARG A 323 11.37 8.90 7.69
C ARG A 323 11.27 7.44 8.15
N CYS A 324 10.14 6.82 7.83
CA CYS A 324 9.87 5.39 8.04
C CYS A 324 9.01 4.88 6.87
N GLY A 325 9.58 4.06 5.99
CA GLY A 325 8.91 3.71 4.74
C GLY A 325 8.53 4.96 3.93
N ALA A 326 7.25 5.09 3.60
CA ALA A 326 6.70 6.24 2.90
C ALA A 326 6.35 7.43 3.82
N HIS A 327 6.34 7.25 5.15
CA HIS A 327 6.06 8.35 6.07
C HIS A 327 7.27 9.27 6.20
N VAL A 328 7.05 10.58 6.04
CA VAL A 328 8.04 11.63 6.26
C VAL A 328 7.42 12.72 7.12
N LEU A 329 8.09 13.08 8.21
CA LEU A 329 7.69 14.14 9.14
C LEU A 329 8.85 15.15 9.26
N LYS A 330 8.57 16.44 9.09
CA LYS A 330 9.56 17.53 9.13
C LYS A 330 9.34 18.41 10.37
N SER A 331 10.42 18.79 11.06
CA SER A 331 10.39 19.75 12.16
C SER A 331 10.32 21.19 11.66
N GLU A 332 10.06 22.12 12.57
CA GLU A 332 10.38 23.53 12.35
C GLU A 332 11.90 23.72 12.22
N THR A 333 12.28 24.84 11.60
CA THR A 333 13.65 25.23 11.35
C THR A 333 14.17 26.09 12.48
N CYS A 334 15.33 25.71 13.02
CA CYS A 334 16.02 26.48 14.05
C CYS A 334 17.03 27.41 13.38
N TRP A 335 16.83 28.72 13.47
CA TRP A 335 17.64 29.69 12.74
C TRP A 335 19.03 29.94 13.39
N LYS A 336 20.07 30.01 12.56
CA LYS A 336 21.43 30.49 12.84
C LYS A 336 22.10 29.80 14.02
N THR A 337 22.08 28.48 14.05
CA THR A 337 22.66 27.67 15.12
C THR A 337 23.27 26.37 14.61
N LEU A 338 24.40 25.97 15.21
CA LEU A 338 25.01 24.65 15.02
C LEU A 338 24.64 23.67 16.14
N SER A 339 23.84 24.12 17.10
CA SER A 339 23.35 23.32 18.23
C SER A 339 21.86 23.58 18.46
N PRO A 340 21.00 23.21 17.49
CA PRO A 340 19.57 23.50 17.55
C PRO A 340 18.84 22.68 18.62
N GLU A 341 17.84 23.29 19.24
CA GLU A 341 16.86 22.60 20.11
C GLU A 341 15.54 22.43 19.35
N PHE A 342 15.33 21.23 18.79
CA PHE A 342 14.14 20.95 17.99
C PHE A 342 12.90 20.69 18.85
N ASN A 343 13.06 19.95 19.95
CA ASN A 343 11.95 19.42 20.77
C ASN A 343 10.83 18.77 19.92
N PHE A 344 11.21 18.15 18.81
CA PHE A 344 10.28 17.66 17.79
C PHE A 344 9.78 16.27 18.13
N VAL A 345 8.46 16.10 18.24
CA VAL A 345 7.81 14.82 18.55
C VAL A 345 7.11 14.30 17.30
N ALA A 346 7.47 13.09 16.89
CA ALA A 346 6.87 12.38 15.77
C ALA A 346 6.29 11.06 16.23
N SER A 347 5.04 10.77 15.84
CA SER A 347 4.41 9.47 16.03
C SER A 347 4.10 8.87 14.66
N MET A 348 4.46 7.61 14.45
CA MET A 348 4.21 6.92 13.19
C MET A 348 3.81 5.47 13.41
N PRO A 349 2.86 4.94 12.61
CA PRO A 349 2.54 3.52 12.63
C PRO A 349 3.71 2.72 12.06
N ILE A 350 4.01 1.58 12.69
CA ILE A 350 5.06 0.64 12.28
C ILE A 350 4.39 -0.63 11.77
N SER A 351 4.72 -1.02 10.54
CA SER A 351 4.22 -2.24 9.90
C SER A 351 4.99 -3.50 10.33
N SER A 352 6.28 -3.38 10.66
CA SER A 352 7.09 -4.49 11.20
C SER A 352 8.11 -3.98 12.22
N LEU A 353 8.00 -4.43 13.47
CA LEU A 353 8.93 -4.05 14.54
C LEU A 353 10.37 -4.48 14.24
N HIS A 354 10.55 -5.64 13.60
CA HIS A 354 11.85 -6.27 13.41
C HIS A 354 12.49 -5.99 12.04
N ASP A 355 11.71 -5.55 11.05
CA ASP A 355 12.20 -5.38 9.68
C ASP A 355 12.31 -3.92 9.22
N GLN A 356 11.84 -2.96 10.02
CA GLN A 356 11.86 -1.53 9.66
C GLN A 356 12.95 -0.75 10.38
N ASN A 357 13.41 0.31 9.70
CA ASN A 357 14.31 1.30 10.25
C ASN A 357 13.66 2.69 10.25
N ILE A 358 14.04 3.50 11.23
CA ILE A 358 13.78 4.93 11.26
C ILE A 358 15.01 5.68 10.78
N TRP A 359 14.80 6.58 9.83
CA TRP A 359 15.81 7.49 9.33
C TRP A 359 15.61 8.87 9.98
N ILE A 360 16.65 9.40 10.60
CA ILE A 360 16.73 10.77 11.09
C ILE A 360 17.71 11.49 10.19
N GLU A 361 17.25 12.51 9.48
CA GLU A 361 18.03 13.28 8.52
C GLU A 361 17.98 14.76 8.92
N VAL A 362 19.13 15.42 9.00
CA VAL A 362 19.26 16.83 9.35
C VAL A 362 19.70 17.59 8.12
N TYR A 363 19.02 18.71 7.85
CA TYR A 363 19.26 19.58 6.71
C TYR A 363 19.37 21.02 7.18
N ASP A 364 20.13 21.82 6.44
CA ASP A 364 20.18 23.27 6.54
C ASP A 364 19.14 23.88 5.60
N GLN A 365 18.28 24.79 6.07
CA GLN A 365 17.26 25.39 5.22
C GLN A 365 17.79 26.64 4.51
N ASP A 366 17.78 26.59 3.18
CA ASP A 366 18.14 27.73 2.35
C ASP A 366 16.91 28.47 1.82
N LEU A 367 16.96 29.81 1.82
CA LEU A 367 15.85 30.64 1.32
C LEU A 367 15.78 30.73 -0.21
N ILE A 368 16.93 30.56 -0.89
CA ILE A 368 17.06 30.79 -2.34
C ILE A 368 17.57 29.52 -3.04
N THR A 369 18.49 28.82 -2.39
CA THR A 369 19.12 27.59 -2.86
C THR A 369 18.42 26.36 -2.28
N ARG A 370 18.91 25.18 -2.64
CA ARG A 370 18.39 23.91 -2.11
C ARG A 370 19.01 23.68 -0.75
N ASP A 371 18.18 23.26 0.20
CA ASP A 371 18.60 22.81 1.53
C ASP A 371 19.80 21.86 1.50
N ASP A 372 20.83 22.22 2.26
CA ASP A 372 22.09 21.47 2.36
C ASP A 372 21.96 20.30 3.35
N PHE A 373 22.52 19.15 3.00
CA PHE A 373 22.46 17.97 3.86
C PHE A 373 23.54 18.03 4.96
N LEU A 374 23.13 18.01 6.22
CA LEU A 374 24.03 18.11 7.37
C LEU A 374 24.42 16.74 7.91
N GLY A 375 23.54 15.75 7.86
CA GLY A 375 23.85 14.37 8.25
C GLY A 375 22.62 13.50 8.50
N LYS A 376 22.82 12.18 8.54
CA LYS A 376 21.75 11.21 8.80
C LYS A 376 22.16 10.08 9.73
N VAL A 377 21.17 9.43 10.33
CA VAL A 377 21.32 8.14 10.99
C VAL A 377 20.12 7.25 10.73
N SER A 378 20.38 5.95 10.58
CA SER A 378 19.35 4.91 10.48
C SER A 378 19.38 4.06 11.74
N LEU A 379 18.22 3.86 12.35
CA LEU A 379 18.06 3.15 13.61
C LEU A 379 16.98 2.07 13.47
N PRO A 380 17.27 0.80 13.78
CA PRO A 380 16.26 -0.26 13.82
C PRO A 380 15.13 0.06 14.80
N VAL A 381 13.89 -0.24 14.40
CA VAL A 381 12.71 0.05 15.23
C VAL A 381 12.73 -0.77 16.53
N ASP A 382 13.14 -2.03 16.48
CA ASP A 382 13.25 -2.89 17.66
C ASP A 382 14.23 -2.34 18.71
N LEU A 383 15.35 -1.76 18.29
CA LEU A 383 16.27 -1.04 19.17
C LEU A 383 15.60 0.16 19.82
N LEU A 384 14.94 1.00 19.02
CA LEU A 384 14.24 2.20 19.51
C LEU A 384 13.14 1.85 20.51
N ALA A 385 12.45 0.72 20.31
CA ALA A 385 11.43 0.23 21.22
C ALA A 385 11.95 -0.05 22.64
N THR A 386 13.25 -0.29 22.81
CA THR A 386 13.88 -0.51 24.13
C THR A 386 14.25 0.75 24.90
N TRP A 387 14.21 1.94 24.28
CA TRP A 387 14.75 3.15 24.90
C TRP A 387 13.84 3.71 25.98
N GLY A 388 12.53 3.76 25.72
CA GLY A 388 11.55 4.37 26.61
C GLY A 388 11.58 5.90 26.59
N ARG A 389 10.48 6.51 27.04
CA ARG A 389 10.21 7.97 26.91
C ARG A 389 11.28 8.88 27.49
N GLN A 390 11.91 8.49 28.60
CA GLN A 390 12.79 9.35 29.38
C GLN A 390 14.27 9.17 29.04
N LYS A 391 14.64 8.08 28.36
CA LYS A 391 16.03 7.77 28.04
C LYS A 391 16.47 8.61 26.85
N LYS A 392 17.29 9.62 27.11
CA LYS A 392 17.94 10.42 26.08
C LYS A 392 19.22 9.72 25.61
N VAL A 393 19.31 9.46 24.31
CA VAL A 393 20.44 8.80 23.67
C VAL A 393 20.98 9.71 22.58
N THR A 394 22.27 10.03 22.67
CA THR A 394 22.97 10.82 21.65
C THR A 394 23.58 9.89 20.62
N VAL A 395 23.31 10.16 19.35
CA VAL A 395 23.79 9.36 18.22
C VAL A 395 24.53 10.26 17.23
N GLN A 396 25.69 9.78 16.76
CA GLN A 396 26.51 10.48 15.77
C GLN A 396 25.86 10.44 14.38
N LEU A 397 25.79 11.60 13.73
CA LEU A 397 25.31 11.71 12.35
C LEU A 397 26.40 11.27 11.36
N ARG A 398 25.96 10.73 10.23
CA ARG A 398 26.81 10.27 9.12
C ARG A 398 26.58 11.14 7.89
N ASN A 399 27.59 11.23 7.04
CA ASN A 399 27.46 11.91 5.75
C ASN A 399 26.57 11.11 4.77
N ASP A 400 26.44 11.60 3.54
CA ASP A 400 25.54 10.97 2.57
C ASP A 400 25.99 9.57 2.13
N ALA A 401 27.29 9.31 2.15
CA ALA A 401 27.90 8.00 1.92
C ALA A 401 27.79 7.04 3.12
N GLY A 402 27.23 7.49 4.25
CA GLY A 402 27.09 6.70 5.47
C GLY A 402 28.37 6.63 6.32
N GLU A 403 29.37 7.44 6.01
CA GLU A 403 30.64 7.48 6.72
C GLU A 403 30.55 8.36 7.97
N LYS A 404 31.32 8.00 9.02
CA LYS A 404 31.45 8.81 10.23
C LYS A 404 32.31 10.03 9.90
N GLY A 405 31.81 11.23 10.21
CA GLY A 405 32.47 12.49 9.89
C GLY A 405 32.26 13.55 10.98
N LYS A 406 32.44 14.83 10.61
CA LYS A 406 32.21 15.99 11.48
C LYS A 406 30.76 16.50 11.43
N ASN A 407 29.81 15.61 11.15
CA ASN A 407 28.40 15.93 10.87
C ASN A 407 27.57 16.23 12.14
N GLY A 408 28.21 16.28 13.31
CA GLY A 408 27.56 16.49 14.59
C GLY A 408 26.83 15.26 15.11
N SER A 409 26.07 15.46 16.19
CA SER A 409 25.28 14.42 16.85
C SER A 409 23.86 14.90 17.12
N VAL A 410 22.93 13.95 17.18
CA VAL A 410 21.51 14.21 17.52
C VAL A 410 21.14 13.47 18.80
N CYS A 411 20.41 14.13 19.71
CA CYS A 411 19.88 13.55 20.93
C CYS A 411 18.41 13.13 20.74
N LEU A 412 18.12 11.86 21.02
CA LEU A 412 16.84 11.23 20.73
C LEU A 412 16.27 10.53 21.96
N SER A 413 14.96 10.35 22.01
CA SER A 413 14.29 9.35 22.84
C SER A 413 13.17 8.69 22.04
N ALA A 414 12.81 7.45 22.37
CA ALA A 414 11.76 6.74 21.66
C ALA A 414 10.88 5.94 22.61
N GLU A 415 9.59 5.86 22.31
CA GLU A 415 8.61 5.06 23.03
C GLU A 415 7.84 4.19 22.04
N TRP A 416 7.87 2.89 22.28
CA TRP A 416 7.04 1.93 21.57
C TRP A 416 5.69 1.76 22.25
N GLN A 417 4.63 1.87 21.46
CA GLN A 417 3.27 1.66 21.89
C GLN A 417 2.66 0.53 21.03
N PRO A 418 2.66 -0.72 21.51
CA PRO A 418 2.09 -1.83 20.75
C PRO A 418 0.60 -1.58 20.53
N LEU A 419 0.09 -2.01 19.37
CA LEU A 419 -1.35 -1.95 19.13
C LEU A 419 -2.02 -3.07 19.93
N VAL A 420 -2.69 -2.72 21.03
CA VAL A 420 -3.37 -3.68 21.90
C VAL A 420 -4.82 -3.81 21.49
N SER A 421 -5.28 -5.04 21.26
CA SER A 421 -6.71 -5.34 21.09
C SER A 421 -7.41 -5.32 22.45
N SER A 422 -7.93 -4.16 22.85
CA SER A 422 -8.77 -4.02 24.05
C SER A 422 -10.21 -3.70 23.65
N SER A 423 -11.19 -4.26 24.37
CA SER A 423 -12.59 -3.85 24.29
C SER A 423 -12.80 -2.43 24.82
N GLU A 424 -11.89 -1.93 25.65
CA GLU A 424 -11.85 -0.54 26.09
C GLU A 424 -10.94 0.23 25.14
N LEU A 425 -11.54 1.13 24.33
CA LEU A 425 -10.76 2.05 23.51
C LEU A 425 -9.93 2.94 24.44
N HIS A 426 -8.61 2.84 24.31
CA HIS A 426 -7.75 3.92 24.74
C HIS A 426 -8.15 5.20 24.00
N HIS A 427 -8.05 6.34 24.67
CA HIS A 427 -8.38 7.63 24.06
C HIS A 427 -7.60 7.81 22.75
N SER A 428 -6.29 7.52 22.70
CA SER A 428 -5.51 7.59 21.46
C SER A 428 -5.51 6.28 20.67
N GLY A 429 -5.53 6.35 19.34
CA GLY A 429 -5.50 5.18 18.47
C GLY A 429 -5.30 5.51 17.00
N ILE A 430 -5.40 4.47 16.17
CA ILE A 430 -5.34 4.57 14.71
C ILE A 430 -6.75 4.40 14.16
N ILE A 431 -7.17 5.33 13.32
CA ILE A 431 -8.43 5.26 12.60
C ILE A 431 -8.09 4.98 11.15
N ASP A 432 -8.46 3.81 10.66
CA ASP A 432 -8.32 3.43 9.26
C ASP A 432 -9.67 3.47 8.55
N VAL A 433 -9.74 4.15 7.40
CA VAL A 433 -11.00 4.36 6.68
C VAL A 433 -10.83 3.97 5.21
N GLY A 434 -11.54 2.93 4.82
CA GLY A 434 -11.70 2.51 3.43
C GLY A 434 -13.01 2.99 2.83
N VAL A 435 -13.02 3.16 1.50
CA VAL A 435 -14.24 3.29 0.71
C VAL A 435 -14.19 2.26 -0.40
N TYR A 436 -15.06 1.24 -0.41
CA TYR A 436 -15.04 0.23 -1.47
C TYR A 436 -15.39 0.82 -2.84
N SER A 437 -16.49 1.58 -2.92
CA SER A 437 -16.97 2.12 -4.19
C SER A 437 -17.96 3.28 -4.05
N ALA A 438 -18.19 4.01 -5.13
CA ALA A 438 -19.29 4.95 -5.31
C ALA A 438 -20.03 4.58 -6.60
N LEU A 439 -21.34 4.46 -6.52
CA LEU A 439 -22.26 4.15 -7.61
C LEU A 439 -22.93 5.44 -8.09
N ASN A 440 -23.43 5.44 -9.33
CA ASN A 440 -24.11 6.59 -9.97
C ASN A 440 -23.27 7.88 -9.96
N VAL A 441 -21.95 7.75 -10.13
CA VAL A 441 -21.04 8.90 -10.17
C VAL A 441 -21.22 9.65 -11.51
N PRO A 442 -21.41 10.98 -11.54
CA PRO A 442 -21.73 11.70 -12.78
C PRO A 442 -20.59 11.54 -13.81
N PRO A 443 -20.88 11.20 -15.08
CA PRO A 443 -19.86 11.02 -16.12
C PRO A 443 -19.34 12.35 -16.65
N LEU A 444 -18.23 12.85 -16.10
CA LEU A 444 -17.65 14.15 -16.49
C LEU A 444 -16.70 14.05 -17.71
N GLY A 445 -16.94 13.06 -18.57
CA GLY A 445 -16.15 12.75 -19.76
C GLY A 445 -15.15 11.59 -19.61
N PRO A 446 -14.50 11.16 -20.71
CA PRO A 446 -13.70 9.93 -20.77
C PRO A 446 -12.43 9.95 -19.91
N TYR A 447 -11.93 11.15 -19.57
CA TYR A 447 -10.74 11.34 -18.73
C TYR A 447 -11.08 11.98 -17.38
N ALA A 448 -12.36 11.93 -16.99
CA ALA A 448 -12.76 12.40 -15.67
C ALA A 448 -12.05 11.59 -14.57
N ARG A 449 -11.68 12.29 -13.51
CA ARG A 449 -10.98 11.73 -12.35
C ARG A 449 -11.84 11.83 -11.11
N TYR A 450 -11.87 10.78 -10.31
CA TYR A 450 -12.65 10.71 -9.07
C TYR A 450 -11.79 10.21 -7.92
N TRP A 451 -11.90 10.83 -6.75
CA TRP A 451 -11.19 10.40 -5.56
C TRP A 451 -11.96 10.75 -4.30
N ILE A 452 -11.65 10.05 -3.22
CA ILE A 452 -12.10 10.40 -1.88
C ILE A 452 -11.05 11.29 -1.22
N SER A 453 -11.49 12.46 -0.77
CA SER A 453 -10.78 13.33 0.16
C SER A 453 -11.30 13.09 1.57
N ALA A 454 -10.41 12.87 2.53
CA ALA A 454 -10.76 12.49 3.88
C ALA A 454 -10.11 13.40 4.91
N THR A 455 -10.89 13.86 5.88
CA THR A 455 -10.40 14.61 7.03
C THR A 455 -10.84 13.95 8.34
N CYS A 456 -10.06 14.17 9.39
CA CYS A 456 -10.33 13.64 10.72
C CYS A 456 -10.03 14.71 11.76
N THR A 457 -10.89 14.84 12.76
CA THR A 457 -10.62 15.67 13.95
C THR A 457 -9.83 14.87 14.99
N GLN A 458 -9.43 15.53 16.08
CA GLN A 458 -8.67 14.89 17.18
C GLN A 458 -7.36 14.22 16.75
N LEU A 459 -6.67 14.81 15.78
CA LEU A 459 -5.38 14.30 15.33
C LEU A 459 -4.29 14.47 16.38
N MET A 460 -3.30 13.58 16.34
CA MET A 460 -2.04 13.75 17.06
C MET A 460 -1.32 15.02 16.58
N PRO A 461 -0.56 15.73 17.44
CA PRO A 461 0.09 17.00 17.06
C PRO A 461 1.02 16.93 15.85
N CYS A 462 1.61 15.76 15.59
CA CYS A 462 2.50 15.53 14.45
C CYS A 462 1.77 15.17 13.15
N SER A 463 0.45 15.06 13.17
CA SER A 463 -0.36 14.71 12.00
C SER A 463 -0.85 15.98 11.29
N THR A 464 -0.83 15.97 9.96
CA THR A 464 -1.38 17.08 9.16
C THR A 464 -2.90 17.14 9.28
N SER A 465 -3.45 18.36 9.40
CA SER A 465 -4.89 18.61 9.28
C SER A 465 -5.36 18.71 7.83
N GLU A 466 -4.43 18.70 6.87
CA GLU A 466 -4.77 18.70 5.45
C GLU A 466 -5.52 17.42 5.06
N PRO A 467 -6.46 17.50 4.11
CA PRO A 467 -7.19 16.33 3.66
C PRO A 467 -6.26 15.27 3.05
N GLN A 468 -6.42 14.02 3.50
CA GLN A 468 -5.76 12.88 2.88
C GLN A 468 -6.60 12.40 1.71
N CYS A 469 -5.97 12.26 0.53
CA CYS A 469 -6.64 11.79 -0.68
C CYS A 469 -6.34 10.32 -0.97
N THR A 470 -7.35 9.61 -1.44
CA THR A 470 -7.19 8.30 -2.09
C THR A 470 -6.65 8.45 -3.51
N GLU A 471 -6.29 7.33 -4.12
CA GLU A 471 -5.93 7.25 -5.54
C GLU A 471 -7.05 7.79 -6.45
N GLN A 472 -6.65 8.46 -7.54
CA GLN A 472 -7.58 8.98 -8.53
C GLN A 472 -8.03 7.86 -9.47
N GLN A 473 -9.33 7.69 -9.61
CA GLN A 473 -9.94 6.74 -10.53
C GLN A 473 -10.22 7.46 -11.85
N TYR A 474 -9.60 6.98 -12.93
CA TYR A 474 -9.77 7.49 -14.28
C TYR A 474 -10.89 6.76 -15.01
N GLY A 475 -11.70 7.51 -15.76
CA GLY A 475 -12.62 6.95 -16.75
C GLY A 475 -13.50 5.87 -16.16
N VAL A 476 -14.41 6.26 -15.27
CA VAL A 476 -15.36 5.35 -14.62
C VAL A 476 -15.97 4.45 -15.69
N LYS A 477 -15.62 3.15 -15.65
CA LYS A 477 -16.10 2.17 -16.63
C LYS A 477 -17.63 2.25 -16.65
N VAL A 478 -18.20 2.61 -17.80
CA VAL A 478 -19.56 2.21 -18.13
C VAL A 478 -19.50 0.68 -18.10
N HIS A 479 -20.29 0.04 -17.24
CA HIS A 479 -20.37 -1.42 -17.28
C HIS A 479 -21.01 -1.85 -18.60
N ASP A 480 -20.19 -1.99 -19.64
CA ASP A 480 -20.54 -2.76 -20.82
C ASP A 480 -20.20 -4.24 -20.55
N ARG A 481 -21.22 -4.95 -20.08
CA ARG A 481 -21.52 -6.37 -20.36
C ARG A 481 -20.55 -7.52 -20.02
N ALA A 482 -19.41 -7.36 -19.35
CA ALA A 482 -18.57 -8.57 -19.11
C ALA A 482 -17.78 -8.72 -17.80
N GLU A 483 -17.71 -7.73 -16.91
CA GLU A 483 -16.93 -7.86 -15.66
C GLU A 483 -17.72 -7.38 -14.46
N VAL A 484 -18.79 -8.10 -14.09
CA VAL A 484 -19.35 -8.00 -12.74
C VAL A 484 -18.34 -8.69 -11.83
N ASP A 485 -17.63 -7.92 -11.00
CA ASP A 485 -16.79 -8.49 -9.94
C ASP A 485 -17.71 -9.22 -8.93
N ASP A 486 -17.28 -10.36 -8.39
CA ASP A 486 -18.10 -11.25 -7.55
C ASP A 486 -18.64 -10.55 -6.27
N GLY A 487 -18.08 -9.38 -5.91
CA GLY A 487 -18.56 -8.49 -4.85
C GLY A 487 -19.81 -7.67 -5.17
N ASP A 488 -20.24 -7.63 -6.44
CA ASP A 488 -21.46 -6.96 -6.91
C ASP A 488 -22.63 -7.94 -7.15
N VAL A 489 -22.34 -9.24 -7.23
CA VAL A 489 -23.34 -10.31 -7.30
C VAL A 489 -24.34 -10.25 -6.13
N PRO A 490 -23.94 -9.98 -4.87
CA PRO A 490 -24.89 -9.81 -3.77
C PRO A 490 -25.78 -8.56 -3.92
N LEU A 491 -25.31 -7.52 -4.61
CA LEU A 491 -26.04 -6.28 -4.84
C LEU A 491 -27.09 -6.48 -5.93
N LEU A 492 -26.69 -7.08 -7.06
CA LEU A 492 -27.59 -7.47 -8.15
C LEU A 492 -28.64 -8.47 -7.65
N HIS A 493 -28.24 -9.43 -6.81
CA HIS A 493 -29.15 -10.38 -6.18
C HIS A 493 -30.12 -9.69 -5.22
N ARG A 494 -29.65 -8.77 -4.36
CA ARG A 494 -30.51 -7.98 -3.47
C ARG A 494 -31.46 -7.07 -4.24
N MET A 495 -31.06 -6.50 -5.36
CA MET A 495 -31.93 -5.69 -6.21
C MET A 495 -33.03 -6.54 -6.86
N LYS A 496 -32.69 -7.74 -7.37
CA LYS A 496 -33.69 -8.72 -7.86
C LYS A 496 -34.65 -9.12 -6.75
N GLU A 497 -34.14 -9.48 -5.58
CA GLU A 497 -34.94 -9.91 -4.43
C GLU A 497 -35.83 -8.78 -3.89
N LYS A 498 -35.30 -7.56 -3.76
CA LYS A 498 -36.06 -6.38 -3.31
C LYS A 498 -37.14 -5.99 -4.33
N LYS A 499 -36.84 -6.03 -5.63
CA LYS A 499 -37.84 -5.87 -6.69
C LYS A 499 -38.98 -6.88 -6.54
N GLU A 500 -38.67 -8.17 -6.42
CA GLU A 500 -39.68 -9.23 -6.27
C GLU A 500 -40.55 -9.03 -5.03
N ILE A 501 -39.94 -8.63 -3.90
CA ILE A 501 -40.67 -8.35 -2.66
C ILE A 501 -41.62 -7.16 -2.85
N LEU A 502 -41.17 -6.09 -3.48
CA LEU A 502 -41.98 -4.89 -3.69
C LEU A 502 -43.13 -5.15 -4.68
N GLN A 503 -42.89 -5.92 -5.75
CA GLN A 503 -43.93 -6.38 -6.67
C GLN A 503 -44.98 -7.24 -5.95
N LYS A 504 -44.55 -8.19 -5.11
CA LYS A 504 -45.46 -9.02 -4.29
C LYS A 504 -46.28 -8.20 -3.30
N LYS A 505 -45.76 -7.07 -2.84
CA LYS A 505 -46.45 -6.14 -1.94
C LYS A 505 -47.36 -5.13 -2.65
N GLY A 506 -47.46 -5.20 -3.98
CA GLY A 506 -48.38 -4.38 -4.76
C GLY A 506 -47.93 -2.93 -4.97
N PHE A 507 -46.64 -2.63 -4.80
CA PHE A 507 -46.09 -1.33 -5.18
C PHE A 507 -46.20 -1.13 -6.70
N SER A 508 -46.50 0.09 -7.13
CA SER A 508 -46.57 0.44 -8.55
C SER A 508 -45.19 0.45 -9.20
N HIS A 509 -45.15 0.35 -10.54
CA HIS A 509 -43.91 0.38 -11.33
C HIS A 509 -43.02 1.58 -10.96
N ARG A 510 -43.63 2.77 -10.86
CA ARG A 510 -42.94 4.01 -10.51
C ARG A 510 -42.36 3.97 -9.10
N GLU A 511 -43.12 3.51 -8.11
CA GLU A 511 -42.64 3.41 -6.73
C GLU A 511 -41.52 2.38 -6.59
N ILE A 512 -41.58 1.27 -7.31
CA ILE A 512 -40.52 0.25 -7.31
C ILE A 512 -39.24 0.83 -7.92
N CYS A 513 -39.34 1.52 -9.07
CA CYS A 513 -38.19 2.19 -9.69
C CYS A 513 -37.60 3.26 -8.77
N GLU A 514 -38.42 4.10 -8.13
CA GLU A 514 -37.96 5.09 -7.14
C GLU A 514 -37.28 4.44 -5.91
N ILE A 515 -37.78 3.29 -5.42
CA ILE A 515 -37.17 2.57 -4.27
C ILE A 515 -35.86 1.85 -4.63
N LEU A 516 -35.69 1.50 -5.90
CA LEU A 516 -34.50 0.85 -6.46
C LEU A 516 -33.53 1.85 -7.10
N ASP A 517 -33.84 3.15 -7.07
CA ASP A 517 -33.09 4.24 -7.69
C ASP A 517 -32.89 4.02 -9.21
N LEU A 518 -33.96 3.63 -9.91
CA LEU A 518 -34.03 3.37 -11.35
C LEU A 518 -34.92 4.40 -12.04
N ASP A 519 -34.63 4.74 -13.30
CA ASP A 519 -35.50 5.61 -14.09
C ASP A 519 -36.79 4.86 -14.49
N PRO A 520 -37.98 5.28 -14.03
CA PRO A 520 -39.24 4.62 -14.39
C PRO A 520 -39.61 4.71 -15.88
N ALA A 521 -39.06 5.66 -16.64
CA ALA A 521 -39.30 5.82 -18.07
C ALA A 521 -38.46 4.86 -18.93
N GLU A 522 -37.26 4.49 -18.46
CA GLU A 522 -36.32 3.64 -19.20
C GLU A 522 -36.28 2.20 -18.69
N THR A 523 -36.75 1.96 -17.46
CA THR A 523 -36.67 0.65 -16.81
C THR A 523 -37.92 -0.17 -17.06
N ASP A 524 -37.77 -1.28 -17.78
CA ASP A 524 -38.76 -2.35 -17.84
C ASP A 524 -38.58 -3.30 -16.64
N LEU A 525 -39.53 -3.26 -15.69
CA LEU A 525 -39.50 -4.13 -14.52
C LEU A 525 -39.91 -5.57 -14.83
N GLU A 526 -40.60 -5.88 -15.93
CA GLU A 526 -40.94 -7.27 -16.26
C GLU A 526 -39.72 -8.02 -16.80
N ASN A 527 -38.94 -7.37 -17.67
CA ASN A 527 -37.69 -7.89 -18.23
C ASN A 527 -36.43 -7.36 -17.51
N PHE A 528 -36.56 -6.97 -16.25
CA PHE A 528 -35.48 -6.37 -15.47
C PHE A 528 -34.32 -7.34 -15.28
N GLU A 529 -33.29 -7.15 -16.10
CA GLU A 529 -31.98 -7.73 -15.92
C GLU A 529 -31.07 -6.62 -15.36
N PRO A 530 -30.74 -6.62 -14.06
CA PRO A 530 -29.88 -5.59 -13.49
C PRO A 530 -28.45 -5.64 -14.05
N GLU A 531 -28.08 -6.77 -14.68
CA GLU A 531 -26.86 -6.95 -15.47
C GLU A 531 -26.89 -6.16 -16.81
N LYS A 532 -28.08 -5.75 -17.28
CA LYS A 532 -28.33 -4.89 -18.45
C LYS A 532 -28.53 -3.41 -18.08
N LEU A 533 -28.39 -3.01 -16.81
CA LEU A 533 -28.37 -1.60 -16.41
C LEU A 533 -27.09 -0.93 -16.94
N THR A 534 -27.10 -0.60 -18.23
CA THR A 534 -26.13 0.29 -18.86
C THR A 534 -26.35 1.70 -18.31
N GLY A 535 -25.31 2.33 -17.75
CA GLY A 535 -25.37 3.70 -17.24
C GLY A 535 -25.01 3.89 -15.76
N ILE A 536 -24.85 2.81 -14.98
CA ILE A 536 -24.34 2.94 -13.61
C ILE A 536 -22.83 3.16 -13.66
N HIS A 537 -22.43 4.39 -13.41
CA HIS A 537 -21.03 4.79 -13.28
C HIS A 537 -20.52 4.42 -11.88
N VAL A 538 -19.61 3.43 -11.82
CA VAL A 538 -19.01 2.96 -10.56
C VAL A 538 -17.53 3.33 -10.45
N ALA A 539 -17.19 4.18 -9.48
CA ALA A 539 -15.81 4.36 -9.04
C ALA A 539 -15.51 3.36 -7.91
N ARG A 540 -14.36 2.66 -7.95
CA ARG A 540 -13.94 1.73 -6.88
C ARG A 540 -12.60 2.17 -6.33
N TRP A 541 -12.39 2.06 -5.02
CA TRP A 541 -11.09 2.29 -4.41
C TRP A 541 -10.64 1.04 -3.66
N ARG A 542 -9.34 0.80 -3.67
CA ARG A 542 -8.73 -0.36 -3.01
C ARG A 542 -7.82 0.03 -1.85
N ARG A 543 -7.77 1.33 -1.55
CA ARG A 543 -6.89 1.92 -0.55
C ARG A 543 -7.67 2.64 0.52
N SER A 544 -7.18 2.52 1.74
CA SER A 544 -7.68 3.26 2.88
C SER A 544 -6.78 4.47 3.21
N VAL A 545 -7.32 5.35 4.03
CA VAL A 545 -6.64 6.50 4.63
C VAL A 545 -6.54 6.28 6.13
N GLN A 546 -5.37 6.58 6.70
CA GLN A 546 -5.08 6.33 8.10
C GLN A 546 -4.82 7.63 8.85
N PHE A 547 -5.47 7.77 10.00
CA PHE A 547 -5.34 8.92 10.89
C PHE A 547 -4.84 8.47 12.26
N LEU A 548 -3.80 9.13 12.76
CA LEU A 548 -3.37 8.99 14.14
C LEU A 548 -4.17 9.94 15.01
N SER A 549 -5.03 9.41 15.86
CA SER A 549 -5.91 10.18 16.72
C SER A 549 -5.43 10.18 18.16
N LYS A 550 -5.45 11.35 18.81
CA LYS A 550 -5.25 11.47 20.26
C LYS A 550 -6.51 11.14 21.06
N LYS A 551 -7.68 11.19 20.41
CA LYS A 551 -9.00 10.93 21.00
C LYS A 551 -9.93 10.30 19.96
N ALA A 552 -9.73 9.01 19.67
CA ALA A 552 -10.35 8.29 18.57
C ALA A 552 -11.87 8.11 18.73
N ASP A 553 -12.36 8.01 19.96
CA ASP A 553 -13.78 7.95 20.30
C ASP A 553 -14.52 9.27 20.02
N ASP A 554 -13.85 10.41 20.23
CA ASP A 554 -14.37 11.75 19.93
C ASP A 554 -13.99 12.26 18.53
N ALA A 555 -13.32 11.43 17.72
CA ALA A 555 -12.95 11.81 16.38
C ALA A 555 -14.18 11.89 15.47
N GLU A 556 -14.17 12.87 14.58
CA GLU A 556 -15.14 13.06 13.52
C GLU A 556 -14.42 12.93 12.19
N ILE A 557 -14.95 12.05 11.33
CA ILE A 557 -14.37 11.75 10.02
C ILE A 557 -15.30 12.28 8.95
N THR A 558 -14.78 13.13 8.08
CA THR A 558 -15.48 13.59 6.89
C THR A 558 -14.84 12.96 5.67
N LEU A 559 -15.63 12.26 4.84
CA LEU A 559 -15.19 11.84 3.52
C LEU A 559 -15.98 12.62 2.47
N THR A 560 -15.26 13.18 1.52
CA THR A 560 -15.77 13.99 0.43
C THR A 560 -15.43 13.30 -0.89
N LEU A 561 -16.45 12.98 -1.68
CA LEU A 561 -16.28 12.51 -3.04
C LEU A 561 -15.93 13.70 -3.94
N MET A 562 -14.74 13.66 -4.51
CA MET A 562 -14.21 14.69 -5.40
C MET A 562 -14.23 14.20 -6.84
N ALA A 563 -14.42 15.12 -7.78
CA ALA A 563 -14.32 14.85 -9.19
C ALA A 563 -13.62 15.99 -9.95
N GLN A 564 -13.02 15.67 -11.09
CA GLN A 564 -12.52 16.68 -12.03
C GLN A 564 -12.74 16.21 -13.47
N GLY A 565 -13.55 16.96 -14.21
CA GLY A 565 -13.83 16.70 -15.62
C GLY A 565 -12.71 17.17 -16.55
N ASN A 566 -12.76 16.74 -17.81
CA ASN A 566 -11.77 17.12 -18.82
C ASN A 566 -11.80 18.64 -19.08
N GLY A 567 -10.63 19.30 -19.02
CA GLY A 567 -10.50 20.74 -19.23
C GLY A 567 -11.01 21.63 -18.08
N GLN A 568 -11.50 21.06 -16.97
CA GLN A 568 -11.87 21.86 -15.81
C GLN A 568 -10.64 22.23 -14.97
N PRO A 569 -10.43 23.53 -14.65
CA PRO A 569 -9.22 23.98 -13.98
C PRO A 569 -9.16 23.60 -12.50
N LYS A 570 -10.31 23.33 -11.85
CA LYS A 570 -10.38 23.05 -10.42
C LYS A 570 -11.25 21.81 -10.13
N PRO A 571 -10.86 20.95 -9.17
CA PRO A 571 -11.71 19.89 -8.64
C PRO A 571 -13.06 20.40 -8.11
N MET A 572 -14.11 19.59 -8.24
CA MET A 572 -15.43 19.80 -7.66
C MET A 572 -15.72 18.78 -6.55
N GLU A 573 -16.44 19.20 -5.53
CA GLU A 573 -17.04 18.31 -4.52
C GLU A 573 -18.39 17.82 -5.04
N LEU A 574 -18.55 16.51 -5.16
CA LEU A 574 -19.82 15.89 -5.54
C LEU A 574 -20.73 15.66 -4.32
N GLY A 575 -20.14 15.48 -3.16
CA GLY A 575 -20.86 15.36 -1.89
C GLY A 575 -19.95 14.89 -0.77
N SER A 576 -20.36 15.15 0.46
CA SER A 576 -19.63 14.78 1.66
C SER A 576 -20.50 14.04 2.66
N PHE A 577 -19.83 13.23 3.46
CA PHE A 577 -20.44 12.56 4.61
C PHE A 577 -19.53 12.67 5.80
N THR A 578 -20.13 12.99 6.93
CA THR A 578 -19.43 13.10 8.21
C THR A 578 -20.00 12.13 9.23
N ARG A 579 -19.11 11.48 10.00
CA ARG A 579 -19.49 10.54 11.05
C ARG A 579 -18.61 10.71 12.28
N HIS A 580 -19.28 10.77 13.43
CA HIS A 580 -18.66 10.78 14.75
C HIS A 580 -18.36 9.34 15.21
N MET A 581 -17.14 9.07 15.65
CA MET A 581 -16.68 7.72 15.98
C MET A 581 -17.33 7.13 17.24
N ALA A 582 -17.71 7.95 18.22
CA ALA A 582 -18.50 7.47 19.36
C ALA A 582 -19.77 6.68 18.97
N LYS A 583 -20.39 6.98 17.82
CA LYS A 583 -21.55 6.22 17.32
C LYS A 583 -21.16 4.86 16.73
N VAL A 584 -19.95 4.76 16.18
CA VAL A 584 -19.39 3.54 15.60
C VAL A 584 -18.99 2.57 16.71
N VAL A 585 -18.23 3.08 17.68
CA VAL A 585 -17.75 2.36 18.87
C VAL A 585 -18.89 1.73 19.66
N LYS A 586 -19.96 2.50 19.91
CA LYS A 586 -21.11 2.05 20.71
C LYS A 586 -21.98 1.01 20.00
N ALA A 587 -21.88 0.88 18.68
CA ALA A 587 -22.82 0.09 17.90
C ALA A 587 -22.36 -1.36 17.67
N LYS A 588 -21.08 -1.63 17.32
CA LYS A 588 -20.70 -2.92 16.69
C LYS A 588 -19.25 -3.41 16.83
N GLY A 589 -18.41 -2.84 17.71
CA GLY A 589 -17.02 -3.27 17.93
C GLY A 589 -15.97 -2.41 17.21
N LEU A 590 -14.70 -2.87 17.16
CA LEU A 590 -13.55 -2.13 16.61
C LEU A 590 -13.59 -1.89 15.09
N PHE A 591 -14.52 -2.54 14.37
CA PHE A 591 -14.65 -2.48 12.91
C PHE A 591 -16.10 -2.20 12.50
N TYR A 592 -16.28 -1.43 11.43
CA TYR A 592 -17.59 -0.94 11.02
C TYR A 592 -17.67 -0.68 9.52
N THR A 593 -18.74 -1.19 8.91
CA THR A 593 -19.06 -0.99 7.49
C THR A 593 -20.51 -0.53 7.34
N GLU A 594 -20.74 0.50 6.52
CA GLU A 594 -22.05 1.10 6.28
C GLU A 594 -22.18 1.62 4.84
N THR A 595 -23.36 1.50 4.23
CA THR A 595 -23.68 2.15 2.95
C THR A 595 -24.45 3.44 3.19
N VAL A 596 -24.06 4.52 2.52
CA VAL A 596 -24.54 5.87 2.80
C VAL A 596 -24.96 6.56 1.50
N ARG A 597 -26.12 7.21 1.53
CA ARG A 597 -26.53 8.18 0.51
C ARG A 597 -25.87 9.53 0.78
N LEU A 598 -25.13 10.07 -0.19
CA LEU A 598 -24.59 11.42 -0.07
C LEU A 598 -25.75 12.43 -0.18
N PRO A 599 -25.93 13.35 0.78
CA PRO A 599 -26.95 14.39 0.67
C PRO A 599 -26.61 15.36 -0.46
N GLU A 600 -27.62 15.71 -1.27
CA GLU A 600 -27.60 16.81 -2.24
C GLU A 600 -26.37 16.88 -3.16
N THR A 601 -26.27 15.93 -4.08
CA THR A 601 -25.47 16.13 -5.28
C THR A 601 -26.18 17.17 -6.14
N ARG A 602 -25.62 18.39 -6.22
CA ARG A 602 -26.03 19.39 -7.21
C ARG A 602 -25.64 18.90 -8.61
N CYS A 603 -26.40 17.95 -9.13
CA CYS A 603 -26.51 17.70 -10.55
C CYS A 603 -27.99 17.84 -10.90
N SER A 604 -28.27 18.71 -11.85
CA SER A 604 -29.58 18.89 -12.47
C SER A 604 -30.16 17.54 -12.91
N ASP A 605 -31.40 17.28 -12.49
CA ASP A 605 -32.39 16.31 -12.98
C ASP A 605 -32.04 14.83 -13.21
N ASP A 606 -30.78 14.39 -13.18
CA ASP A 606 -30.42 12.98 -13.42
C ASP A 606 -29.44 12.42 -12.37
N GLY A 607 -29.94 11.52 -11.50
CA GLY A 607 -29.17 10.51 -10.75
C GLY A 607 -28.35 10.99 -9.53
N VAL A 608 -28.72 10.51 -8.33
CA VAL A 608 -27.97 10.73 -7.08
C VAL A 608 -26.88 9.65 -6.90
N PRO A 609 -25.59 9.98 -6.73
CA PRO A 609 -24.54 9.02 -6.39
C PRO A 609 -24.71 8.40 -5.00
N LEU A 610 -24.51 7.08 -4.95
CA LEU A 610 -24.55 6.24 -3.75
C LEU A 610 -23.12 5.83 -3.38
N LEU A 611 -22.65 6.19 -2.17
CA LEU A 611 -21.32 5.77 -1.72
C LEU A 611 -21.42 4.43 -0.94
N ARG A 612 -20.78 3.39 -1.44
CA ARG A 612 -20.60 2.09 -0.76
C ARG A 612 -19.24 2.10 -0.07
N ARG A 613 -19.22 2.25 1.26
CA ARG A 613 -17.97 2.25 2.03
C ARG A 613 -17.49 0.87 2.32
#